data_AF-A0AA46YN67-F1
#
_entry.id   AF-A0AA46YN67-F1
#
_cell.length_a   1.000
_cell.length_b   1.000
_cell.length_c   1.000
_cell.angle_alpha   90.00
_cell.angle_beta   90.00
_cell.angle_gamma   90.00
#
_symmetry.space_group_name_H-M   'P 1'
#
loop_
_entity.id
_entity.type
_entity.pdbx_description
1 polymer ?
#
loop_
_entity_poly.entity_id
_entity_poly.type
_entity_poly.pdbx_seq_one_letter_code
_entity_poly.pdbx_strand_id
1 'polypeptide(L)'
;MFADLESGLESAYGLREVVVVADAPDSEQATLTRLGTAAAGLLTRRLSSGDRLGLAWGATMAAMTDAVQVGAADCAEVVQLDGSTSSVAYRTRGEYIVNHCAEMLKATPYPLSAPLFADAATVRSLRKDSLISQTIDRGRACDIAMFSVGDLTTASTLLRGSFIESDVLAGLVAAGAVGDACGRYFDLDGAEIDTPLAKRTVAVELDQLRKCPCTAVVAGGERKHEAILGAVRGGLVDVLVTDDAAASWLLDQAEQPTKAGAS
;
A
#
# COMPACT_ATOMS: atom_id res chain seq x y z
N MET A 1 -0.44 -11.59 -23.18
CA MET A 1 -1.37 -10.46 -23.09
C MET A 1 -2.45 -10.92 -22.12
N PHE A 2 -2.62 -10.22 -21.00
CA PHE A 2 -3.42 -10.68 -19.86
C PHE A 2 -4.82 -10.03 -19.84
N ALA A 3 -5.31 -9.58 -21.00
CA ALA A 3 -6.52 -8.78 -21.13
C ALA A 3 -7.76 -9.44 -20.50
N ASP A 4 -7.89 -10.76 -20.61
CA ASP A 4 -9.02 -11.50 -20.01
C ASP A 4 -8.96 -11.47 -18.47
N LEU A 5 -7.76 -11.58 -17.88
CA LEU A 5 -7.58 -11.45 -16.43
C LEU A 5 -7.84 -10.02 -15.96
N GLU A 6 -7.32 -9.03 -16.70
CA GLU A 6 -7.51 -7.61 -16.40
C GLU A 6 -9.00 -7.24 -16.40
N SER A 7 -9.70 -7.50 -17.50
CA SER A 7 -11.14 -7.22 -17.61
C SER A 7 -12.01 -8.07 -16.67
N GLY A 8 -11.60 -9.32 -16.40
CA GLY A 8 -12.29 -10.20 -15.44
C GLY A 8 -12.26 -9.62 -14.03
N LEU A 9 -11.09 -9.17 -13.56
CA LEU A 9 -10.92 -8.57 -12.24
C LEU A 9 -11.59 -7.20 -12.13
N GLU A 10 -11.50 -6.37 -13.17
CA GLU A 10 -12.22 -5.10 -13.26
C GLU A 10 -13.73 -5.30 -13.07
N SER A 11 -14.31 -6.27 -13.77
CA SER A 11 -15.74 -6.57 -13.65
C SER A 11 -16.11 -7.23 -12.32
N ALA A 12 -15.30 -8.15 -11.81
CA ALA A 12 -15.61 -8.93 -10.61
C ALA A 12 -15.57 -8.08 -9.33
N TYR A 13 -14.62 -7.15 -9.26
CA TYR A 13 -14.35 -6.35 -8.06
C TYR A 13 -14.68 -4.86 -8.23
N GLY A 14 -15.13 -4.43 -9.41
CA GLY A 14 -15.47 -3.02 -9.67
C GLY A 14 -14.25 -2.11 -9.74
N LEU A 15 -13.09 -2.63 -10.14
CA LEU A 15 -11.84 -1.87 -10.26
C LEU A 15 -11.86 -1.00 -11.53
N ARG A 16 -11.22 0.17 -11.47
CA ARG A 16 -11.14 1.12 -12.59
C ARG A 16 -10.11 0.76 -13.64
N GLU A 17 -9.03 0.11 -13.24
CA GLU A 17 -7.99 -0.41 -14.15
C GLU A 17 -7.24 -1.52 -13.43
N VAL A 18 -6.99 -2.63 -14.13
CA VAL A 18 -6.08 -3.68 -13.68
C VAL A 18 -4.94 -3.80 -14.69
N VAL A 19 -3.71 -3.87 -14.19
CA VAL A 19 -2.52 -4.15 -15.00
C VAL A 19 -1.89 -5.42 -14.48
N VAL A 20 -1.83 -6.44 -15.35
CA VAL A 20 -1.23 -7.73 -15.01
C VAL A 20 0.15 -7.86 -15.65
N VAL A 21 1.13 -8.25 -14.85
CA VAL A 21 2.48 -8.62 -15.31
C VAL A 21 2.68 -10.13 -15.22
N ALA A 22 3.64 -10.66 -15.97
CA ALA A 22 4.01 -12.06 -15.81
C ALA A 22 4.70 -12.27 -14.46
N ASP A 23 4.32 -13.30 -13.72
CA ASP A 23 5.02 -13.77 -12.55
C ASP A 23 6.38 -14.38 -12.92
N ALA A 24 7.29 -14.40 -11.95
CA ALA A 24 8.57 -15.07 -12.00
C ALA A 24 8.70 -15.96 -10.75
N PRO A 25 8.15 -17.19 -10.78
CA PRO A 25 8.10 -18.08 -9.61
C PRO A 25 9.47 -18.36 -9.00
N ASP A 26 10.51 -18.40 -9.84
CA ASP A 26 11.89 -18.66 -9.43
C ASP A 26 12.62 -17.40 -8.93
N SER A 27 12.00 -16.22 -8.98
CA SER A 27 12.63 -14.95 -8.60
C SER A 27 11.63 -13.88 -8.17
N GLU A 28 11.41 -13.78 -6.85
CA GLU A 28 10.63 -12.69 -6.23
C GLU A 28 11.14 -11.30 -6.65
N GLN A 29 12.46 -11.15 -6.80
CA GLN A 29 13.06 -9.90 -7.27
C GLN A 29 12.66 -9.56 -8.72
N ALA A 30 12.53 -10.55 -9.60
CA ALA A 30 12.10 -10.31 -10.98
C ALA A 30 10.61 -9.93 -11.02
N THR A 31 9.74 -10.58 -10.24
CA THR A 31 8.33 -10.17 -10.09
C THR A 31 8.24 -8.74 -9.56
N LEU A 32 9.03 -8.40 -8.52
CA LEU A 32 9.09 -7.05 -7.95
C LEU A 32 9.48 -6.00 -8.99
N THR A 33 10.50 -6.25 -9.80
CA THR A 33 10.93 -5.33 -10.87
C THR A 33 9.85 -5.14 -11.93
N ARG A 34 9.12 -6.20 -12.31
CA ARG A 34 8.02 -6.12 -13.28
C ARG A 34 6.86 -5.29 -12.73
N LEU A 35 6.46 -5.55 -11.48
CA LEU A 35 5.43 -4.78 -10.77
C LEU A 35 5.82 -3.29 -10.68
N GLY A 36 7.05 -2.99 -10.27
CA GLY A 36 7.55 -1.62 -10.19
C GLY A 36 7.54 -0.90 -11.54
N THR A 37 7.97 -1.57 -12.60
CA THR A 37 7.96 -1.02 -13.97
C THR A 37 6.53 -0.73 -14.45
N ALA A 38 5.61 -1.66 -14.24
CA ALA A 38 4.20 -1.48 -14.60
C ALA A 38 3.55 -0.34 -13.80
N ALA A 39 3.84 -0.26 -12.51
CA ALA A 39 3.36 0.81 -11.63
C ALA A 39 3.90 2.19 -12.03
N ALA A 40 5.18 2.30 -12.42
CA ALA A 40 5.76 3.56 -12.90
C ALA A 40 5.06 4.02 -14.18
N GLY A 41 4.85 3.10 -15.13
CA GLY A 41 4.10 3.39 -16.36
C GLY A 41 2.65 3.82 -16.09
N LEU A 42 1.99 3.20 -15.11
CA LEU A 42 0.63 3.57 -14.69
C LEU A 42 0.59 4.95 -14.04
N LEU A 43 1.52 5.22 -13.13
CA LEU A 43 1.66 6.50 -12.45
C LEU A 43 1.83 7.63 -13.49
N THR A 44 2.79 7.50 -14.40
CA THR A 44 3.07 8.49 -15.44
C THR A 44 1.85 8.81 -16.32
N ARG A 45 1.00 7.82 -16.63
CA ARG A 45 -0.19 8.04 -17.46
C ARG A 45 -1.34 8.74 -16.71
N ARG A 46 -1.43 8.55 -15.40
CA ARG A 46 -2.55 9.05 -14.58
C ARG A 46 -2.27 10.39 -13.92
N LEU A 47 -1.01 10.68 -13.66
CA LEU A 47 -0.60 11.85 -12.90
C LEU A 47 -0.73 13.14 -13.72
N SER A 48 -1.30 14.16 -13.08
CA SER A 48 -1.36 15.53 -13.58
C SER A 48 -0.45 16.44 -12.75
N SER A 49 0.02 17.54 -13.35
CA SER A 49 0.94 18.48 -12.68
C SER A 49 0.39 19.16 -11.43
N GLY A 50 -0.94 19.17 -11.25
CA GLY A 50 -1.61 19.69 -10.06
C GLY A 50 -1.87 18.64 -8.96
N ASP A 51 -1.61 17.36 -9.23
CA ASP A 51 -1.97 16.28 -8.31
C ASP A 51 -1.02 16.22 -7.12
N ARG A 52 -1.54 15.71 -6.00
CA ARG A 52 -0.79 15.28 -4.82
C ARG A 52 -0.73 13.77 -4.78
N LEU A 53 0.48 13.23 -4.93
CA LEU A 53 0.76 11.80 -4.90
C LEU A 53 1.15 11.35 -3.49
N GLY A 54 0.35 10.48 -2.89
CA GLY A 54 0.68 9.80 -1.64
C GLY A 54 1.45 8.50 -1.90
N LEU A 55 2.58 8.30 -1.23
CA LEU A 55 3.36 7.06 -1.29
C LEU A 55 3.58 6.47 0.10
N ALA A 56 3.44 5.14 0.21
CA ALA A 56 3.89 4.38 1.37
C ALA A 56 5.37 3.98 1.24
N TRP A 57 5.95 3.41 2.30
CA TRP A 57 7.27 2.79 2.23
C TRP A 57 7.21 1.40 1.55
N GLY A 58 8.37 0.77 1.34
CA GLY A 58 8.47 -0.65 0.94
C GLY A 58 9.19 -0.91 -0.38
N ALA A 59 9.56 -2.17 -0.59
CA ALA A 59 10.36 -2.60 -1.74
C ALA A 59 9.63 -2.38 -3.09
N THR A 60 8.31 -2.55 -3.13
CA THR A 60 7.51 -2.32 -4.35
C THR A 60 7.50 -0.85 -4.74
N MET A 61 7.34 0.05 -3.76
CA MET A 61 7.36 1.49 -4.00
C MET A 61 8.75 1.95 -4.44
N ALA A 62 9.81 1.43 -3.82
CA ALA A 62 11.18 1.70 -4.27
C ALA A 62 11.42 1.23 -5.73
N ALA A 63 10.98 0.03 -6.09
CA ALA A 63 11.10 -0.50 -7.45
C ALA A 63 10.29 0.33 -8.46
N MET A 64 9.13 0.86 -8.07
CA MET A 64 8.35 1.79 -8.87
C MET A 64 9.11 3.10 -9.06
N THR A 65 9.59 3.73 -7.99
CA THR A 65 10.30 5.02 -8.08
C THR A 65 11.57 4.92 -8.91
N ASP A 66 12.32 3.82 -8.79
CA ASP A 66 13.53 3.56 -9.57
C ASP A 66 13.22 3.39 -11.08
N ALA A 67 11.98 3.05 -11.45
CA ALA A 67 11.54 2.87 -12.82
C ALA A 67 10.89 4.11 -13.44
N VAL A 68 10.55 5.14 -12.64
CA VAL A 68 10.04 6.42 -13.16
C VAL A 68 11.15 7.11 -13.96
N GLN A 69 10.84 7.58 -15.17
CA GLN A 69 11.81 8.31 -15.99
C GLN A 69 11.71 9.82 -15.72
N VAL A 70 12.86 10.49 -15.67
CA VAL A 70 12.93 11.95 -15.48
C VAL A 70 12.12 12.66 -16.57
N GLY A 71 11.17 13.51 -16.16
CA GLY A 71 10.37 14.31 -17.08
C GLY A 71 9.29 13.53 -17.85
N ALA A 72 9.02 12.28 -17.47
CA ALA A 72 7.91 11.52 -18.03
C ALA A 72 6.54 12.05 -17.60
N ALA A 73 6.45 12.61 -16.39
CA ALA A 73 5.30 13.33 -15.85
C ALA A 73 5.76 14.39 -14.84
N ASP A 74 4.89 15.34 -14.51
CA ASP A 74 5.08 16.31 -13.43
C ASP A 74 3.98 16.14 -12.38
N CYS A 75 4.24 16.54 -11.13
CA CYS A 75 3.31 16.47 -10.01
C CYS A 75 3.54 17.66 -9.06
N ALA A 76 2.50 18.09 -8.34
CA ALA A 76 2.65 19.22 -7.41
C ALA A 76 3.38 18.79 -6.13
N GLU A 77 2.94 17.68 -5.53
CA GLU A 77 3.43 17.22 -4.23
C GLU A 77 3.57 15.70 -4.18
N VAL A 78 4.63 15.21 -3.56
CA VAL A 78 4.76 13.79 -3.18
C VAL A 78 4.79 13.70 -1.66
N VAL A 79 3.87 12.93 -1.07
CA VAL A 79 3.60 12.92 0.37
C VAL A 79 3.76 11.51 0.93
N GLN A 80 4.45 11.37 2.06
CA GLN A 80 4.57 10.07 2.74
C GLN A 80 3.29 9.74 3.52
N LEU A 81 2.70 8.57 3.27
CA LEU A 81 1.42 8.15 3.87
C LEU A 81 1.55 7.54 5.27
N ASP A 82 2.74 7.05 5.62
CA ASP A 82 2.99 6.29 6.83
C ASP A 82 4.32 6.62 7.49
N GLY A 83 4.41 6.38 8.79
CA GLY A 83 5.59 6.71 9.57
C GLY A 83 6.81 5.88 9.16
N SER A 84 7.98 6.34 9.56
CA SER A 84 9.26 5.74 9.24
C SER A 84 9.51 4.44 10.00
N THR A 85 10.14 3.49 9.32
CA THR A 85 10.68 2.26 9.90
C THR A 85 12.21 2.24 9.76
N SER A 86 12.90 1.89 10.85
CA SER A 86 14.37 1.82 10.90
C SER A 86 14.92 0.42 10.63
N SER A 87 14.08 -0.61 10.67
CA SER A 87 14.46 -2.03 10.54
C SER A 87 14.55 -2.54 9.10
N VAL A 88 14.34 -1.65 8.12
CA VAL A 88 14.34 -1.97 6.69
C VAL A 88 15.52 -1.32 5.98
N ALA A 89 15.85 -1.85 4.80
CA ALA A 89 16.89 -1.31 3.94
C ALA A 89 16.62 0.18 3.64
N TYR A 90 17.68 0.99 3.57
CA TYR A 90 17.56 2.44 3.41
C TYR A 90 16.69 2.85 2.21
N ARG A 91 16.86 2.19 1.05
CA ARG A 91 16.11 2.47 -0.18
C ARG A 91 14.62 2.16 -0.09
N THR A 92 14.19 1.33 0.86
CA THR A 92 12.78 0.98 1.04
C THR A 92 12.11 1.84 2.10
N ARG A 93 12.80 2.85 2.65
CA ARG A 93 12.23 3.78 3.63
C ARG A 93 11.41 4.86 2.90
N GLY A 94 10.29 5.25 3.51
CA GLY A 94 9.37 6.23 2.92
C GLY A 94 10.05 7.56 2.58
N GLU A 95 10.94 8.06 3.44
CA GLU A 95 11.68 9.31 3.18
C GLU A 95 12.51 9.24 1.89
N TYR A 96 13.20 8.12 1.64
CA TYR A 96 13.97 7.95 0.40
C TYR A 96 13.04 7.91 -0.82
N ILE A 97 11.98 7.10 -0.75
CA ILE A 97 11.00 6.91 -1.82
C ILE A 97 10.34 8.24 -2.21
N VAL A 98 9.88 9.02 -1.22
CA VAL A 98 9.20 10.30 -1.44
C VAL A 98 10.15 11.33 -2.04
N ASN A 99 11.36 11.49 -1.50
CA ASN A 99 12.31 12.45 -2.04
C ASN A 99 12.75 12.06 -3.46
N HIS A 100 13.06 10.79 -3.68
CA HIS A 100 13.49 10.32 -5.00
C HIS A 100 12.37 10.49 -6.04
N CYS A 101 11.14 10.08 -5.73
CA CYS A 101 10.02 10.25 -6.64
C CYS A 101 9.74 11.73 -6.95
N ALA A 102 9.82 12.60 -5.93
CA ALA A 102 9.65 14.03 -6.10
C ALA A 102 10.69 14.64 -7.06
N GLU A 103 11.95 14.20 -7.00
CA GLU A 103 12.98 14.61 -7.96
C GLU A 103 12.63 14.20 -9.40
N MET A 104 12.17 12.96 -9.60
CA MET A 104 11.81 12.45 -10.93
C MET A 104 10.61 13.18 -11.55
N LEU A 105 9.68 13.64 -10.69
CA LEU A 105 8.42 14.29 -11.06
C LEU A 105 8.41 15.82 -10.89
N LYS A 106 9.56 16.43 -10.55
CA LYS A 106 9.68 17.88 -10.24
C LYS A 106 8.67 18.37 -9.20
N ALA A 107 8.34 17.53 -8.23
CA ALA A 107 7.34 17.80 -7.20
C ALA A 107 7.98 18.30 -5.90
N THR A 108 7.17 18.85 -5.00
CA THR A 108 7.60 19.18 -3.64
C THR A 108 7.47 17.93 -2.74
N PRO A 109 8.54 17.45 -2.09
CA PRO A 109 8.45 16.30 -1.19
C PRO A 109 7.96 16.69 0.21
N TYR A 110 7.11 15.84 0.79
CA TYR A 110 6.61 15.93 2.17
C TYR A 110 6.82 14.60 2.90
N PRO A 111 8.05 14.32 3.38
CA PRO A 111 8.32 13.15 4.21
C PRO A 111 7.63 13.26 5.58
N LEU A 112 7.27 12.12 6.16
CA LEU A 112 6.64 12.03 7.47
C LEU A 112 7.69 11.71 8.54
N SER A 113 8.18 12.74 9.22
CA SER A 113 9.19 12.67 10.28
C SER A 113 8.62 12.15 11.62
N ALA A 114 8.04 10.96 11.60
CA ALA A 114 7.52 10.27 12.77
C ALA A 114 7.77 8.76 12.63
N PRO A 115 7.89 7.99 13.73
CA PRO A 115 7.97 6.53 13.65
C PRO A 115 6.64 5.94 13.19
N LEU A 116 6.66 4.81 12.47
CA LEU A 116 5.44 4.08 12.07
C LEU A 116 4.60 3.67 13.28
N PHE A 117 5.27 3.18 14.32
CA PHE A 117 4.63 2.81 15.58
C PHE A 117 5.23 3.59 16.75
N ALA A 118 4.35 4.08 17.63
CA ALA A 118 4.71 4.71 18.90
C ALA A 118 3.67 4.37 19.97
N ASP A 119 3.93 4.72 21.23
CA ASP A 119 2.91 4.59 22.26
C ASP A 119 1.68 5.43 21.93
N ALA A 120 0.49 4.96 22.30
CA ALA A 120 -0.75 5.65 21.95
C ALA A 120 -0.80 7.10 22.47
N ALA A 121 -0.16 7.38 23.62
CA ALA A 121 0.00 8.75 24.12
C ALA A 121 0.90 9.60 23.21
N THR A 122 2.02 9.02 22.76
CA THR A 122 2.95 9.66 21.82
C THR A 122 2.28 9.92 20.48
N VAL A 123 1.54 8.96 19.91
CA VAL A 123 0.77 9.15 18.67
C VAL A 123 -0.19 10.33 18.79
N ARG A 124 -0.90 10.47 19.92
CA ARG A 124 -1.78 11.62 20.16
C ARG A 124 -1.03 12.95 20.21
N SER A 125 0.18 12.97 20.75
CA SER A 125 1.04 14.17 20.77
C SER A 125 1.58 14.49 19.38
N LEU A 126 2.07 13.49 18.64
CA LEU A 126 2.58 13.66 17.27
C LEU A 126 1.48 14.18 16.33
N ARG A 127 0.23 13.70 16.48
CA ARG A 127 -0.91 14.22 15.70
C ARG A 127 -1.31 15.66 16.04
N LYS A 128 -0.79 16.24 17.13
CA LYS A 128 -0.96 17.65 17.49
C LYS A 128 0.25 18.51 17.13
N ASP A 129 1.38 17.88 16.84
CA ASP A 129 2.56 18.58 16.35
C ASP A 129 2.26 19.18 14.97
N SER A 130 2.66 20.43 14.76
CA SER A 130 2.28 21.19 13.57
C SER A 130 2.91 20.63 12.29
N LEU A 131 4.13 20.09 12.35
CA LEU A 131 4.79 19.54 11.16
C LEU A 131 4.17 18.19 10.80
N ILE A 132 3.98 17.33 11.80
CA ILE A 132 3.46 15.98 11.59
C ILE A 132 1.99 16.01 11.16
N SER A 133 1.15 16.82 11.84
CA SER A 133 -0.27 16.94 11.49
C SER A 133 -0.46 17.45 10.06
N GLN A 134 0.30 18.47 9.64
CA GLN A 134 0.24 18.98 8.28
C GLN A 134 0.60 17.93 7.23
N THR A 135 1.66 17.13 7.44
CA THR A 135 2.00 16.05 6.50
C THR A 135 0.91 14.97 6.45
N ILE A 136 0.35 14.58 7.60
CA ILE A 136 -0.77 13.63 7.64
C ILE A 136 -1.99 14.18 6.90
N ASP A 137 -2.33 15.46 7.10
CA ASP A 137 -3.47 16.10 6.45
C ASP A 137 -3.26 16.24 4.94
N ARG A 138 -2.03 16.46 4.48
CA ARG A 138 -1.68 16.36 3.05
C ARG A 138 -1.91 14.95 2.51
N GLY A 139 -1.48 13.93 3.26
CA GLY A 139 -1.70 12.52 2.90
C GLY A 139 -3.18 12.14 2.78
N ARG A 140 -4.03 12.69 3.68
CA ARG A 140 -5.49 12.51 3.61
C ARG A 140 -6.13 13.20 2.40
N ALA A 141 -5.47 14.23 1.88
CA ALA A 141 -5.96 15.01 0.76
C ALA A 141 -5.31 14.60 -0.57
N CYS A 142 -4.52 13.52 -0.63
CA CYS A 142 -3.93 13.06 -1.88
C CYS A 142 -4.98 12.80 -2.95
N ASP A 143 -4.64 13.16 -4.18
CA ASP A 143 -5.47 12.95 -5.37
C ASP A 143 -5.24 11.52 -5.92
N ILE A 144 -4.01 11.02 -5.75
CA ILE A 144 -3.62 9.63 -6.00
C ILE A 144 -2.87 9.11 -4.77
N ALA A 145 -3.29 7.98 -4.21
CA ALA A 145 -2.53 7.24 -3.20
C ALA A 145 -2.01 5.94 -3.82
N MET A 146 -0.70 5.72 -3.79
CA MET A 146 -0.08 4.50 -4.30
C MET A 146 0.70 3.78 -3.21
N PHE A 147 0.37 2.51 -2.97
CA PHE A 147 1.00 1.69 -1.95
C PHE A 147 0.98 0.20 -2.31
N SER A 148 1.70 -0.61 -1.55
CA SER A 148 1.57 -2.08 -1.58
C SER A 148 0.79 -2.54 -0.36
N VAL A 149 0.17 -3.71 -0.45
CA VAL A 149 -0.27 -4.46 0.73
C VAL A 149 0.83 -5.40 1.22
N GLY A 150 0.88 -5.59 2.54
CA GLY A 150 1.75 -6.55 3.22
C GLY A 150 0.97 -7.79 3.67
N ASP A 151 1.67 -8.92 3.75
CA ASP A 151 1.18 -10.13 4.41
C ASP A 151 1.58 -10.13 5.90
N LEU A 152 1.05 -11.08 6.69
CA LEU A 152 1.36 -11.15 8.12
C LEU A 152 2.83 -11.55 8.41
N THR A 153 3.56 -12.11 7.45
CA THR A 153 5.01 -12.34 7.63
C THR A 153 5.77 -11.02 7.63
N THR A 154 5.36 -10.07 6.78
CA THR A 154 5.87 -8.70 6.77
C THR A 154 5.58 -7.98 8.08
N ALA A 155 4.39 -8.19 8.66
CA ALA A 155 4.02 -7.70 9.99
C ALA A 155 5.05 -8.13 11.05
N SER A 156 5.49 -9.39 11.03
CA SER A 156 6.49 -9.91 11.97
C SER A 156 7.80 -9.11 11.93
N THR A 157 8.29 -8.78 10.73
CA THR A 157 9.52 -7.99 10.55
C THR A 157 9.35 -6.55 11.05
N LEU A 158 8.20 -5.93 10.77
CA LEU A 158 7.91 -4.56 11.20
C LEU A 158 7.76 -4.44 12.70
N LEU A 159 7.01 -5.35 13.31
CA LEU A 159 6.75 -5.37 14.74
C LEU A 159 8.05 -5.62 15.51
N ARG A 160 8.85 -6.62 15.10
CA ARG A 160 10.18 -6.87 15.71
C ARG A 160 11.10 -5.66 15.58
N GLY A 161 11.13 -5.03 14.40
CA GLY A 161 11.91 -3.83 14.13
C GLY A 161 11.51 -2.62 14.97
N SER A 162 10.28 -2.62 15.48
CA SER A 162 9.69 -1.53 16.28
C SER A 162 9.60 -1.88 17.76
N PHE A 163 10.27 -2.96 18.19
CA PHE A 163 10.22 -3.48 19.57
C PHE A 163 8.79 -3.72 20.06
N ILE A 164 7.91 -4.19 19.17
CA ILE A 164 6.55 -4.60 19.51
C ILE A 164 6.55 -6.10 19.72
N GLU A 165 5.99 -6.49 20.87
CA GLU A 165 5.94 -7.86 21.35
C GLU A 165 5.18 -8.80 20.38
N SER A 166 5.58 -10.07 20.39
CA SER A 166 5.02 -11.10 19.50
C SER A 166 3.55 -11.44 19.77
N ASP A 167 3.04 -11.11 20.96
CA ASP A 167 1.64 -11.26 21.34
C ASP A 167 0.71 -10.37 20.51
N VAL A 168 1.19 -9.21 20.05
CA VAL A 168 0.44 -8.32 19.17
C VAL A 168 0.17 -8.98 17.82
N LEU A 169 1.16 -9.69 17.25
CA LEU A 169 0.97 -10.44 16.01
C LEU A 169 -0.03 -11.58 16.20
N ALA A 170 0.07 -12.32 17.32
CA ALA A 170 -0.90 -13.36 17.63
C ALA A 170 -2.32 -12.79 17.79
N GLY A 171 -2.46 -11.59 18.38
CA GLY A 171 -3.73 -10.88 18.47
C GLY A 171 -4.31 -10.48 17.12
N LEU A 172 -3.48 -10.00 16.18
CA LEU A 172 -3.90 -9.69 14.82
C LEU A 172 -4.40 -10.93 14.08
N VAL A 173 -3.65 -12.04 14.15
CA VAL A 173 -4.04 -13.33 13.55
C VAL A 173 -5.35 -13.82 14.16
N ALA A 174 -5.48 -13.79 15.49
CA ALA A 174 -6.69 -14.23 16.18
C ALA A 174 -7.92 -13.37 15.84
N ALA A 175 -7.70 -12.09 15.51
CA ALA A 175 -8.74 -11.17 15.08
C ALA A 175 -9.05 -11.25 13.57
N GLY A 176 -8.40 -12.15 12.82
CA GLY A 176 -8.69 -12.37 11.40
C GLY A 176 -7.97 -11.42 10.44
N ALA A 177 -6.88 -10.78 10.86
CA ALA A 177 -6.05 -9.98 9.96
C ALA A 177 -5.53 -10.85 8.81
N VAL A 178 -5.63 -10.35 7.57
CA VAL A 178 -5.10 -11.03 6.37
C VAL A 178 -3.98 -10.22 5.70
N GLY A 179 -3.91 -8.92 5.98
CA GLY A 179 -2.88 -8.05 5.45
C GLY A 179 -2.86 -6.68 6.11
N ASP A 180 -1.96 -5.83 5.62
CA ASP A 180 -1.86 -4.42 6.04
C ASP A 180 -1.70 -3.47 4.85
N ALA A 181 -2.14 -2.24 5.05
CA ALA A 181 -1.80 -1.09 4.22
C ALA A 181 -1.32 0.03 5.14
N CYS A 182 -0.15 0.60 4.86
CA CYS A 182 0.43 1.68 5.67
C CYS A 182 0.62 1.29 7.16
N GLY A 183 0.86 0.01 7.47
CA GLY A 183 0.95 -0.51 8.84
C GLY A 183 -0.38 -0.65 9.58
N ARG A 184 -1.51 -0.45 8.89
CA ARG A 184 -2.87 -0.69 9.41
C ARG A 184 -3.41 -2.00 8.86
N TYR A 185 -3.81 -2.87 9.77
CA TYR A 185 -4.20 -4.24 9.47
C TYR A 185 -5.69 -4.34 9.19
N PHE A 186 -6.07 -5.22 8.26
CA PHE A 186 -7.46 -5.44 7.88
C PHE A 186 -7.78 -6.94 7.68
N ASP A 187 -9.07 -7.28 7.75
CA ASP A 187 -9.59 -8.64 7.51
C ASP A 187 -9.88 -8.92 6.01
N LEU A 188 -10.43 -10.09 5.71
CA LEU A 188 -10.73 -10.51 4.32
C LEU A 188 -11.84 -9.70 3.64
N ASP A 189 -12.61 -8.91 4.40
CA ASP A 189 -13.57 -7.94 3.90
C ASP A 189 -12.99 -6.51 3.89
N GLY A 190 -11.70 -6.39 4.25
CA GLY A 190 -10.92 -5.17 4.32
C GLY A 190 -11.29 -4.24 5.47
N ALA A 191 -12.07 -4.68 6.46
CA ALA A 191 -12.35 -3.89 7.65
C ALA A 191 -11.09 -3.78 8.53
N GLU A 192 -10.81 -2.59 9.06
CA GLU A 192 -9.65 -2.38 9.94
C GLU A 192 -9.81 -3.20 11.23
N ILE A 193 -8.78 -3.96 11.61
CA ILE A 193 -8.83 -4.74 12.84
C ILE A 193 -8.69 -3.81 14.05
N ASP A 194 -9.72 -3.73 14.90
CA ASP A 194 -9.68 -2.94 16.12
C ASP A 194 -8.75 -3.59 17.17
N THR A 195 -7.49 -3.15 17.16
CA THR A 195 -6.48 -3.55 18.14
C THR A 195 -5.84 -2.33 18.81
N PRO A 196 -5.20 -2.52 19.98
CA PRO A 196 -4.35 -1.47 20.56
C PRO A 196 -3.26 -0.96 19.60
N LEU A 197 -2.83 -1.77 18.63
CA LEU A 197 -1.83 -1.39 17.62
C LEU A 197 -2.34 -0.28 16.69
N ALA A 198 -3.62 -0.29 16.32
CA ALA A 198 -4.20 0.76 15.47
C ALA A 198 -4.03 2.16 16.11
N LYS A 199 -4.17 2.26 17.45
CA LYS A 199 -3.96 3.50 18.23
C LYS A 199 -2.49 3.88 18.39
N ARG A 200 -1.59 2.96 18.08
CA ARG A 200 -0.13 3.13 18.10
C ARG A 200 0.46 3.45 16.73
N THR A 201 -0.38 3.48 15.69
CA THR A 201 0.06 3.65 14.29
C THR A 201 0.02 5.12 13.87
N VAL A 202 1.13 5.62 13.34
CA VAL A 202 1.25 6.94 12.72
C VAL A 202 1.21 6.78 11.21
N ALA A 203 -0.01 6.79 10.67
CA ALA A 203 -0.28 6.73 9.24
C ALA A 203 -1.65 7.32 8.93
N VAL A 204 -1.87 7.65 7.65
CA VAL A 204 -3.19 7.91 7.09
C VAL A 204 -4.12 6.73 7.39
N GLU A 205 -5.37 7.02 7.75
CA GLU A 205 -6.37 6.01 8.11
C GLU A 205 -6.90 5.27 6.87
N LEU A 206 -7.28 3.99 7.00
CA LEU A 206 -7.82 3.20 5.88
C LEU A 206 -9.04 3.88 5.24
N ASP A 207 -9.91 4.47 6.06
CA ASP A 207 -11.07 5.24 5.59
C ASP A 207 -10.73 6.47 4.77
N GLN A 208 -9.53 7.03 4.95
CA GLN A 208 -9.05 8.17 4.15
C GLN A 208 -8.47 7.67 2.83
N LEU A 209 -7.79 6.52 2.83
CA LEU A 209 -7.37 5.86 1.58
C LEU A 209 -8.60 5.53 0.72
N ARG A 210 -9.66 4.95 1.28
CA ARG A 210 -10.94 4.71 0.57
C ARG A 210 -11.57 5.94 -0.07
N LYS A 211 -11.33 7.12 0.51
CA LYS A 211 -11.89 8.40 0.04
C LYS A 211 -10.96 9.10 -0.96
N CYS A 212 -9.73 8.61 -1.13
CA CYS A 212 -8.82 9.15 -2.11
C CYS A 212 -9.45 9.03 -3.51
N PRO A 213 -9.39 10.08 -4.36
CA PRO A 213 -9.93 10.02 -5.71
C PRO A 213 -9.32 8.93 -6.59
N CYS A 214 -8.15 8.39 -6.24
CA CYS A 214 -7.54 7.25 -6.90
C CYS A 214 -6.59 6.49 -5.97
N THR A 215 -6.99 5.30 -5.53
CA THR A 215 -6.11 4.41 -4.79
C THR A 215 -5.53 3.31 -5.68
N ALA A 216 -4.22 3.36 -5.92
CA ALA A 216 -3.49 2.40 -6.71
C ALA A 216 -2.71 1.42 -5.81
N VAL A 217 -3.07 0.14 -5.83
CA VAL A 217 -2.33 -0.90 -5.12
C VAL A 217 -1.41 -1.66 -6.07
N VAL A 218 -0.15 -1.79 -5.68
CA VAL A 218 0.87 -2.55 -6.41
C VAL A 218 1.30 -3.72 -5.55
N ALA A 219 0.84 -4.92 -5.85
CA ALA A 219 1.11 -6.10 -5.04
C ALA A 219 0.96 -7.39 -5.86
N GLY A 220 1.80 -8.36 -5.56
CA GLY A 220 1.83 -9.65 -6.22
C GLY A 220 2.57 -10.70 -5.40
N GLY A 221 2.56 -11.93 -5.88
CA GLY A 221 3.12 -13.12 -5.27
C GLY A 221 2.13 -13.86 -4.38
N GLU A 222 2.30 -15.18 -4.33
CA GLU A 222 1.40 -16.13 -3.63
C GLU A 222 1.12 -15.74 -2.17
N ARG A 223 2.14 -15.26 -1.46
CA ARG A 223 2.03 -14.88 -0.04
C ARG A 223 1.08 -13.71 0.22
N LYS A 224 0.76 -12.91 -0.80
CA LYS A 224 -0.07 -11.70 -0.66
C LYS A 224 -1.49 -11.88 -1.18
N HIS A 225 -1.87 -13.08 -1.65
CA HIS A 225 -3.19 -13.35 -2.22
C HIS A 225 -4.34 -12.87 -1.34
N GLU A 226 -4.39 -13.30 -0.07
CA GLU A 226 -5.46 -12.90 0.85
C GLU A 226 -5.42 -11.41 1.21
N ALA A 227 -4.23 -10.83 1.34
CA ALA A 227 -4.06 -9.39 1.58
C ALA A 227 -4.58 -8.55 0.39
N ILE A 228 -4.30 -8.98 -0.84
CA ILE A 228 -4.81 -8.32 -2.05
C ILE A 228 -6.33 -8.46 -2.10
N LEU A 229 -6.87 -9.66 -1.84
CA LEU A 229 -8.31 -9.91 -1.80
C LEU A 229 -9.03 -9.05 -0.77
N GLY A 230 -8.52 -8.97 0.45
CA GLY A 230 -9.08 -8.12 1.51
C GLY A 230 -9.07 -6.65 1.11
N ALA A 231 -8.00 -6.18 0.45
CA ALA A 231 -7.94 -4.81 -0.02
C ALA A 231 -8.96 -4.51 -1.13
N VAL A 232 -9.10 -5.39 -2.14
CA VAL A 232 -10.09 -5.17 -3.21
C VAL A 232 -11.53 -5.27 -2.69
N ARG A 233 -11.83 -6.23 -1.80
CA ARG A 233 -13.16 -6.36 -1.18
C ARG A 233 -13.49 -5.18 -0.26
N GLY A 234 -12.49 -4.67 0.45
CA GLY A 234 -12.63 -3.54 1.37
C GLY A 234 -12.71 -2.16 0.71
N GLY A 235 -12.73 -2.08 -0.62
CA GLY A 235 -12.74 -0.81 -1.35
C GLY A 235 -11.47 0.02 -1.15
N LEU A 236 -10.35 -0.62 -0.81
CA LEU A 236 -9.04 0.03 -0.68
C LEU A 236 -8.29 0.11 -2.01
N VAL A 237 -8.90 -0.36 -3.10
CA VAL A 237 -8.26 -0.46 -4.41
C VAL A 237 -9.21 0.05 -5.47
N ASP A 238 -8.76 1.06 -6.18
CA ASP A 238 -9.38 1.50 -7.42
C ASP A 238 -8.64 0.96 -8.63
N VAL A 239 -7.31 0.92 -8.53
CA VAL A 239 -6.41 0.51 -9.60
C VAL A 239 -5.47 -0.54 -9.03
N LEU A 240 -5.35 -1.69 -9.70
CA LEU A 240 -4.51 -2.79 -9.24
C LEU A 240 -3.40 -3.06 -10.25
N VAL A 241 -2.16 -3.12 -9.77
CA VAL A 241 -1.02 -3.68 -10.51
C VAL A 241 -0.60 -4.96 -9.80
N THR A 242 -0.73 -6.09 -10.48
CA THR A 242 -0.47 -7.42 -9.92
C THR A 242 0.17 -8.36 -10.93
N ASP A 243 0.56 -9.56 -10.51
CA ASP A 243 1.04 -10.61 -11.40
C ASP A 243 -0.08 -11.59 -11.81
N ASP A 244 0.18 -12.39 -12.84
CA ASP A 244 -0.80 -13.30 -13.43
C ASP A 244 -1.20 -14.45 -12.49
N ALA A 245 -0.32 -14.89 -11.59
CA ALA A 245 -0.65 -15.90 -10.58
C ALA A 245 -1.65 -15.35 -9.55
N ALA A 246 -1.39 -14.16 -9.00
CA ALA A 246 -2.30 -13.47 -8.10
C ALA A 246 -3.61 -13.10 -8.79
N ALA A 247 -3.55 -12.61 -10.03
CA ALA A 247 -4.73 -12.26 -10.80
C ALA A 247 -5.66 -13.46 -11.04
N SER A 248 -5.10 -14.60 -11.43
CA SER A 248 -5.86 -15.84 -11.65
C SER A 248 -6.51 -16.31 -10.36
N TRP A 249 -5.76 -16.34 -9.26
CA TRP A 249 -6.29 -16.75 -7.95
C TRP A 249 -7.41 -15.84 -7.48
N LEU A 250 -7.28 -14.51 -7.63
CA LEU A 250 -8.33 -13.55 -7.29
C LEU A 250 -9.60 -13.76 -8.11
N LEU A 251 -9.47 -14.07 -9.40
CA LEU A 251 -10.61 -14.33 -10.26
C LEU A 251 -11.34 -15.62 -9.83
N ASP A 252 -10.61 -16.67 -9.48
CA ASP A 252 -11.18 -17.91 -8.92
C ASP A 252 -11.97 -17.65 -7.61
N GLN A 253 -11.51 -16.70 -6.77
CA GLN A 253 -12.22 -16.32 -5.54
C GLN A 253 -13.52 -15.53 -5.80
N ALA A 254 -13.65 -14.87 -6.95
CA ALA A 254 -14.87 -14.17 -7.34
C ALA A 254 -15.96 -15.13 -7.83
N GLU A 255 -15.56 -16.24 -8.46
CA GLU A 255 -16.48 -17.27 -8.97
C GLU A 255 -17.01 -18.19 -7.86
N GLN A 256 -16.34 -18.23 -6.71
CA GLN A 256 -16.78 -19.01 -5.56
C GLN A 256 -17.77 -18.18 -4.72
N PRO A 257 -19.01 -18.67 -4.47
CA PRO A 257 -19.96 -17.96 -3.62
C PRO A 257 -19.36 -17.79 -2.23
N THR A 258 -19.34 -16.54 -1.74
CA THR A 258 -18.89 -16.20 -0.39
C THR A 258 -19.56 -17.14 0.61
N LYS A 259 -18.77 -17.97 1.31
CA LYS A 259 -19.26 -18.75 2.45
C LYS A 259 -19.52 -17.81 3.62
N ALA A 260 -20.49 -16.90 3.48
CA ALA A 260 -20.98 -16.06 4.56
C ALA A 260 -22.18 -16.77 5.21
N GLY A 261 -21.98 -17.27 6.43
CA GLY A 261 -23.06 -17.73 7.32
C GLY A 261 -23.09 -19.21 7.63
N ALA A 262 -22.04 -19.73 8.29
CA ALA A 262 -22.15 -20.98 9.05
C ALA A 262 -21.43 -20.84 10.39
N SER A 263 -22.04 -20.11 11.32
CA SER A 263 -22.24 -20.45 12.74
C SER A 263 -22.74 -19.23 13.51
#